data_AF-A0A8T2J4C9-F1
#
_entry.id   AF-A0A8T2J4C9-F1
#
_cell.length_a   1.000
_cell.length_b   1.000
_cell.length_c   1.000
_cell.angle_alpha   90.00
_cell.angle_beta   90.00
_cell.angle_gamma   90.00
#
_symmetry.space_group_name_H-M   'P 1'
#
loop_
_entity.id
_entity.type
_entity.pdbx_description
1 polymer ?
#
loop_
_entity_poly.entity_id
_entity_poly.type
_entity_poly.pdbx_seq_one_letter_code
_entity_poly.pdbx_strand_id
1 'polypeptide(L)'
;METHVSCLFPELLAMIFGYLDVRDKGRAAQVCAAWRDAAYHKSVWRGTEAKLHLRRANPSLFPSLQTRGIRKVQILSLRRSLSYVIQGLPDIQSLNLSGCYNLTDNGLGHAFVTEIGSLRALNLSLCKQVTDSSLGRIAQYLRGLEVLELGGCSNITNTGLLLVAWGLRGLKSLNLRSCRHVSDVGIGHLAGMTRSAAEGCLGLEQLTLQDCQKLTDLSLRHTARGLHRLRVLNLSFCGGISDAGLLHLSHMGGLRSLNLRSCDNISDTGIMHLATGTLRLSGLDVSFCDKVGDQSLAYIAQGLYGLESLSLCSCHISDDGINRMVRQMHGLRTLNIGQCVRITDKGLELIAEHLSQLTGIDLYGCTRITKRGLERITQLPCLKVLNLGLWQMTESEKVR
;
A
#
# COMPACT_ATOMS: atom_id res chain seq x y z
N MET A 1 -25.81 2.75 46.30
CA MET A 1 -25.10 2.01 45.23
C MET A 1 -23.87 2.82 44.89
N GLU A 2 -22.68 2.30 45.16
CA GLU A 2 -21.45 2.96 44.71
C GLU A 2 -21.35 2.82 43.18
N THR A 3 -21.44 3.95 42.48
CA THR A 3 -21.15 4.03 41.04
C THR A 3 -19.64 4.06 40.85
N HIS A 4 -18.97 2.94 41.12
CA HIS A 4 -17.53 2.81 40.95
C HIS A 4 -17.21 1.76 39.89
N VAL A 5 -16.22 2.04 39.05
CA VAL A 5 -15.90 1.19 37.88
C VAL A 5 -15.44 -0.22 38.28
N SER A 6 -15.00 -0.42 39.52
CA SER A 6 -14.68 -1.75 40.09
C SER A 6 -15.90 -2.64 40.30
N CYS A 7 -17.11 -2.09 40.26
CA CYS A 7 -18.37 -2.84 40.37
C CYS A 7 -18.84 -3.38 39.00
N LEU A 8 -18.15 -3.05 37.91
CA LEU A 8 -18.46 -3.57 36.59
C LEU A 8 -18.01 -5.04 36.45
N PHE A 9 -18.77 -5.82 35.68
CA PHE A 9 -18.37 -7.16 35.30
C PHE A 9 -17.05 -7.16 34.52
N PRO A 10 -16.19 -8.19 34.68
CA PRO A 10 -14.91 -8.29 33.99
C PRO A 10 -15.00 -8.13 32.46
N GLU A 11 -16.10 -8.58 31.85
CA GLU A 11 -16.36 -8.48 30.42
C GLU A 11 -16.57 -7.03 29.97
N LEU A 12 -17.29 -6.23 30.78
CA LEU A 12 -17.48 -4.80 30.53
C LEU A 12 -16.15 -4.06 30.69
N LEU A 13 -15.35 -4.39 31.70
CA LEU A 13 -14.02 -3.84 31.89
C LEU A 13 -13.09 -4.18 30.72
N ALA A 14 -13.12 -5.42 30.23
CA ALA A 14 -12.34 -5.83 29.07
C ALA A 14 -12.77 -5.09 27.78
N MET A 15 -14.08 -4.82 27.60
CA MET A 15 -14.55 -3.99 26.49
C MET A 15 -14.03 -2.54 26.62
N ILE A 16 -14.12 -1.95 27.80
CA ILE A 16 -13.60 -0.59 28.06
C ILE A 16 -12.09 -0.54 27.79
N PHE A 17 -11.33 -1.49 28.32
CA PHE A 17 -9.88 -1.55 28.12
C PHE A 17 -9.49 -1.84 26.66
N GLY A 18 -10.37 -2.45 25.87
CA GLY A 18 -10.19 -2.63 24.43
C GLY A 18 -9.95 -1.33 23.68
N TYR A 19 -10.57 -0.22 24.13
CA TYR A 19 -10.44 1.11 23.54
C TYR A 19 -9.18 1.86 23.97
N LEU A 20 -8.48 1.40 25.00
CA LEU A 20 -7.25 2.04 25.48
C LEU A 20 -6.09 1.81 24.50
N ASP A 21 -5.13 2.74 24.49
CA ASP A 21 -3.87 2.52 23.80
C ASP A 21 -3.02 1.43 24.50
N VAL A 22 -1.97 0.95 23.84
CA VAL A 22 -1.11 -0.13 24.37
C VAL A 22 -0.47 0.24 25.71
N ARG A 23 -0.11 1.51 25.90
CA ARG A 23 0.55 1.99 27.13
C ARG A 23 -0.44 2.02 28.29
N ASP A 24 -1.64 2.52 28.04
CA ASP A 24 -2.68 2.70 29.03
C ASP A 24 -3.33 1.36 29.40
N LYS A 25 -3.37 0.37 28.49
CA LYS A 25 -3.64 -1.04 28.83
C LYS A 25 -2.67 -1.57 29.89
N GLY A 26 -1.38 -1.27 29.73
CA GLY A 26 -0.34 -1.65 30.69
C GLY A 26 -0.47 -0.94 32.04
N ARG A 27 -0.94 0.31 32.06
CA ARG A 27 -1.23 1.06 33.29
C ARG A 27 -2.47 0.53 34.00
N ALA A 28 -3.54 0.24 33.25
CA ALA A 28 -4.76 -0.34 33.80
C ALA A 28 -4.47 -1.66 34.52
N ALA A 29 -3.59 -2.49 33.96
CA ALA A 29 -3.18 -3.75 34.57
C ALA A 29 -2.39 -3.60 35.89
N GLN A 30 -1.96 -2.39 36.26
CA GLN A 30 -1.21 -2.09 37.49
C GLN A 30 -2.09 -1.49 38.59
N VAL A 31 -3.38 -1.22 38.32
CA VAL A 31 -4.28 -0.55 39.27
C VAL A 31 -4.69 -1.48 40.41
N CYS A 32 -5.27 -2.65 40.09
CA CYS A 32 -5.65 -3.66 41.07
C CYS A 32 -5.76 -5.05 40.41
N ALA A 33 -5.97 -6.11 41.21
CA ALA A 33 -6.07 -7.47 40.69
C ALA A 33 -7.22 -7.66 39.68
N ALA A 34 -8.41 -7.11 39.97
CA ALA A 34 -9.56 -7.21 39.08
C ALA A 34 -9.30 -6.53 37.72
N TRP A 35 -8.66 -5.35 37.72
CA TRP A 35 -8.30 -4.66 36.49
C TRP A 35 -7.20 -5.40 35.73
N ARG A 36 -6.24 -5.99 36.43
CA ARG A 36 -5.22 -6.83 35.82
C ARG A 36 -5.84 -8.03 35.10
N ASP A 37 -6.77 -8.73 35.73
CA ASP A 37 -7.41 -9.90 35.15
C ASP A 37 -8.24 -9.53 33.92
N ALA A 38 -9.02 -8.44 34.00
CA ALA A 38 -9.76 -7.89 32.86
C ALA A 38 -8.81 -7.41 31.73
N ALA A 39 -7.72 -6.73 32.07
CA ALA A 39 -6.73 -6.25 31.09
C ALA A 39 -5.97 -7.39 30.41
N TYR A 40 -5.86 -8.57 31.02
CA TYR A 40 -5.20 -9.74 30.42
C TYR A 40 -6.13 -10.55 29.52
N HIS A 41 -7.42 -10.21 29.45
CA HIS A 41 -8.35 -10.85 28.54
C HIS A 41 -7.94 -10.63 27.08
N LYS A 42 -7.97 -11.69 26.26
CA LYS A 42 -7.46 -11.65 24.87
C LYS A 42 -8.18 -10.62 23.98
N SER A 43 -9.45 -10.32 24.25
CA SER A 43 -10.21 -9.30 23.50
C SER A 43 -9.59 -7.91 23.61
N VAL A 44 -8.97 -7.58 24.76
CA VAL A 44 -8.32 -6.28 25.02
C VAL A 44 -7.15 -6.05 24.05
N TRP A 45 -6.46 -7.12 23.67
CA TRP A 45 -5.25 -7.06 22.84
C TRP A 45 -5.50 -7.42 21.38
N ARG A 46 -6.75 -7.66 20.98
CA ARG A 46 -7.09 -8.03 19.61
C ARG A 46 -6.55 -7.00 18.62
N GLY A 47 -5.78 -7.46 17.63
CA GLY A 47 -5.18 -6.62 16.60
C GLY A 47 -3.92 -5.85 17.02
N THR A 48 -3.51 -5.93 18.29
CA THR A 48 -2.30 -5.26 18.79
C THR A 48 -1.04 -5.88 18.19
N GLU A 49 -0.10 -5.03 17.76
CA GLU A 49 1.25 -5.43 17.33
C GLU A 49 2.26 -5.14 18.45
N ALA A 50 2.96 -6.18 18.92
CA ALA A 50 4.02 -6.01 19.90
C ALA A 50 5.32 -5.61 19.21
N LYS A 51 5.85 -4.42 19.56
CA LYS A 51 7.14 -3.92 19.05
C LYS A 51 8.25 -4.25 20.04
N LEU A 52 9.20 -5.08 19.64
CA LEU A 52 10.15 -5.72 20.55
C LEU A 52 11.60 -5.35 20.23
N HIS A 53 12.36 -5.02 21.28
CA HIS A 53 13.82 -4.95 21.25
C HIS A 53 14.41 -6.18 21.95
N LEU A 54 14.88 -7.15 21.18
CA LEU A 54 15.41 -8.41 21.70
C LEU A 54 16.92 -8.31 21.95
N ARG A 55 17.31 -7.41 22.86
CA ARG A 55 18.72 -7.18 23.25
C ARG A 55 19.20 -8.13 24.37
N ARG A 56 18.31 -8.52 25.29
CA ARG A 56 18.59 -9.40 26.44
C ARG A 56 17.53 -10.50 26.54
N ALA A 57 17.87 -11.61 27.21
CA ALA A 57 16.87 -12.64 27.54
C ALA A 57 15.79 -12.03 28.43
N ASN A 58 14.53 -12.33 28.12
CA ASN A 58 13.44 -12.14 29.07
C ASN A 58 12.52 -13.38 29.01
N PRO A 59 12.62 -14.30 29.98
CA PRO A 59 11.86 -15.56 29.95
C PRO A 59 10.35 -15.34 30.08
N SER A 60 9.88 -14.23 30.65
CA SER A 60 8.45 -13.95 30.81
C SER A 60 7.82 -13.25 29.60
N LEU A 61 8.63 -12.77 28.64
CA LEU A 61 8.14 -11.98 27.51
C LEU A 61 7.15 -12.77 26.64
N PHE A 62 7.57 -13.90 26.08
CA PHE A 62 6.70 -14.66 25.19
C PHE A 62 5.50 -15.30 25.90
N PRO A 63 5.65 -15.91 27.09
CA PRO A 63 4.48 -16.34 27.87
C PRO A 63 3.48 -15.21 28.07
N SER A 64 3.95 -14.00 28.42
CA SER A 64 3.06 -12.85 28.59
C SER A 64 2.35 -12.44 27.29
N LEU A 65 3.02 -12.48 26.14
CA LEU A 65 2.40 -12.20 24.84
C LEU A 65 1.34 -13.25 24.49
N GLN A 66 1.63 -14.53 24.75
CA GLN A 66 0.70 -15.64 24.52
C GLN A 66 -0.54 -15.54 25.41
N THR A 67 -0.38 -15.26 26.71
CA THR A 67 -1.51 -15.07 27.64
C THR A 67 -2.46 -13.99 27.13
N ARG A 68 -1.90 -12.89 26.64
CA ARG A 68 -2.65 -11.76 26.06
C ARG A 68 -3.21 -12.05 24.66
N GLY A 69 -2.86 -13.19 24.05
CA GLY A 69 -3.31 -13.57 22.70
C GLY A 69 -2.73 -12.71 21.58
N ILE A 70 -1.55 -12.11 21.79
CA ILE A 70 -0.88 -11.27 20.80
C ILE A 70 -0.22 -12.15 19.75
N ARG A 71 -0.61 -11.96 18.48
CA ARG A 71 -0.15 -12.75 17.33
C ARG A 71 0.59 -11.94 16.26
N LYS A 72 0.72 -10.63 16.46
CA LYS A 72 1.46 -9.73 15.57
C LYS A 72 2.66 -9.17 16.29
N VAL A 73 3.84 -9.32 15.71
CA VAL A 73 5.10 -8.91 16.33
C VAL A 73 5.98 -8.19 15.33
N GLN A 74 6.49 -7.03 15.73
CA GLN A 74 7.58 -6.34 15.06
C GLN A 74 8.86 -6.45 15.87
N ILE A 75 9.94 -6.90 15.25
CA ILE A 75 11.27 -6.91 15.85
C ILE A 75 12.03 -5.67 15.36
N LEU A 76 12.32 -4.77 16.29
CA LEU A 76 13.05 -3.52 16.01
C LEU A 76 14.56 -3.70 16.11
N SER A 77 15.00 -4.68 16.89
CA SER A 77 16.41 -5.01 17.05
C SER A 77 16.54 -6.46 17.49
N LEU A 78 17.35 -7.22 16.76
CA LEU A 78 17.58 -8.63 16.98
C LEU A 78 19.07 -8.86 17.24
N ARG A 79 19.45 -9.18 18.48
CA ARG A 79 20.80 -9.70 18.81
C ARG A 79 20.85 -11.22 18.95
N ARG A 80 19.69 -11.85 19.16
CA ARG A 80 19.55 -13.30 19.32
C ARG A 80 19.07 -13.94 18.03
N SER A 81 19.11 -15.27 17.94
CA SER A 81 18.51 -15.98 16.82
C SER A 81 17.02 -15.67 16.71
N LEU A 82 16.52 -15.51 15.48
CA LEU A 82 15.10 -15.37 15.19
C LEU A 82 14.31 -16.64 15.58
N SER A 83 14.97 -17.80 15.63
CA SER A 83 14.37 -19.06 16.09
C SER A 83 13.74 -18.94 17.49
N TYR A 84 14.32 -18.11 18.37
CA TYR A 84 13.77 -17.85 19.71
C TYR A 84 12.37 -17.23 19.64
N VAL A 85 12.11 -16.36 18.66
CA VAL A 85 10.80 -15.73 18.45
C VAL A 85 9.79 -16.74 17.93
N ILE A 86 10.19 -17.54 16.94
CA ILE A 86 9.31 -18.54 16.32
C ILE A 86 8.92 -19.63 17.32
N GLN A 87 9.88 -20.15 18.07
CA GLN A 87 9.62 -21.16 19.11
C GLN A 87 8.82 -20.58 20.28
N GLY A 88 9.06 -19.31 20.62
CA GLY A 88 8.34 -18.63 21.67
C GLY A 88 6.90 -18.24 21.31
N LEU A 89 6.50 -18.24 20.03
CA LEU A 89 5.20 -17.78 19.57
C LEU A 89 4.63 -18.71 18.49
N PRO A 90 4.10 -19.89 18.85
CA PRO A 90 3.61 -20.88 17.88
C PRO A 90 2.42 -20.39 17.05
N ASP A 91 1.58 -19.53 17.63
CA ASP A 91 0.39 -18.95 16.98
C ASP A 91 0.67 -17.63 16.25
N ILE A 92 1.93 -17.31 15.94
CA ILE A 92 2.27 -16.05 15.28
C ILE A 92 1.60 -15.93 13.90
N GLN A 93 0.90 -14.83 13.67
CA GLN A 93 0.19 -14.55 12.42
C GLN A 93 0.90 -13.48 11.59
N SER A 94 1.59 -12.54 12.23
CA SER A 94 2.35 -11.51 11.53
C SER A 94 3.71 -11.30 12.18
N LEU A 95 4.76 -11.35 11.37
CA LEU A 95 6.13 -11.09 11.77
C LEU A 95 6.70 -9.97 10.91
N ASN A 96 7.05 -8.87 11.55
CA ASN A 96 7.63 -7.70 10.92
C ASN A 96 9.10 -7.55 11.36
N LEU A 97 10.00 -7.74 10.41
CA LEU A 97 11.45 -7.61 10.56
C LEU A 97 11.99 -6.43 9.73
N SER A 98 11.12 -5.51 9.31
CA SER A 98 11.53 -4.38 8.47
C SER A 98 12.65 -3.57 9.13
N GLY A 99 13.67 -3.22 8.33
CA GLY A 99 14.84 -2.49 8.81
C GLY A 99 15.82 -3.31 9.66
N CYS A 100 15.64 -4.64 9.78
CA CYS A 100 16.65 -5.52 10.39
C CYS A 100 17.83 -5.73 9.42
N TYR A 101 18.67 -4.71 9.21
CA TYR A 101 19.76 -4.70 8.22
C TYR A 101 20.80 -5.81 8.40
N ASN A 102 20.93 -6.37 9.60
CA ASN A 102 21.88 -7.46 9.93
C ASN A 102 21.28 -8.86 9.72
N LEU A 103 20.01 -8.95 9.30
CA LEU A 103 19.36 -10.23 9.05
C LEU A 103 19.89 -10.84 7.74
N THR A 104 20.50 -12.02 7.85
CA THR A 104 21.06 -12.78 6.73
C THR A 104 20.22 -14.03 6.45
N ASP A 105 20.52 -14.70 5.33
CA ASP A 105 19.88 -15.97 4.97
C ASP A 105 20.05 -17.06 6.03
N ASN A 106 21.18 -17.10 6.73
CA ASN A 106 21.39 -18.03 7.84
C ASN A 106 20.44 -17.73 9.01
N GLY A 107 20.24 -16.45 9.32
CA GLY A 107 19.32 -16.05 10.39
C GLY A 107 17.88 -16.49 10.13
N LEU A 108 17.42 -16.39 8.88
CA LEU A 108 16.11 -16.90 8.46
C LEU A 108 16.09 -18.42 8.33
N GLY A 109 17.15 -19.02 7.79
CA GLY A 109 17.29 -20.46 7.60
C GLY A 109 17.27 -21.25 8.92
N HIS A 110 17.84 -20.69 9.99
CA HIS A 110 17.76 -21.29 11.33
C HIS A 110 16.39 -21.08 12.01
N ALA A 111 15.64 -20.06 11.62
CA ALA A 111 14.32 -19.78 12.18
C ALA A 111 13.21 -20.58 11.49
N PHE A 112 13.31 -20.77 10.17
CA PHE A 112 12.35 -21.46 9.34
C PHE A 112 12.87 -22.85 8.98
N VAL A 113 12.83 -23.75 9.96
CA VAL A 113 13.26 -25.15 9.84
C VAL A 113 12.09 -26.14 9.83
N THR A 114 10.91 -25.69 10.24
CA THR A 114 9.66 -26.46 10.27
C THR A 114 8.54 -25.60 9.69
N GLU A 115 7.47 -26.24 9.23
CA GLU A 115 6.32 -25.53 8.67
C GLU A 115 5.65 -24.65 9.73
N ILE A 116 5.35 -23.40 9.37
CA ILE A 116 4.68 -22.42 10.25
C ILE A 116 3.34 -22.05 9.61
N GLY A 117 2.34 -22.93 9.78
CA GLY A 117 1.02 -22.77 9.17
C GLY A 117 0.20 -21.60 9.70
N SER A 118 0.58 -21.02 10.85
CA SER A 118 -0.08 -19.88 11.49
C SER A 118 0.28 -18.53 10.86
N LEU A 119 1.47 -18.42 10.26
CA LEU A 119 2.01 -17.15 9.76
C LEU A 119 1.32 -16.76 8.44
N ARG A 120 0.71 -15.57 8.43
CA ARG A 120 -0.03 -15.01 7.28
C ARG A 120 0.67 -13.80 6.67
N ALA A 121 1.44 -13.05 7.45
CA ALA A 121 2.13 -11.86 6.98
C ALA A 121 3.60 -11.83 7.44
N LEU A 122 4.51 -11.63 6.48
CA LEU A 122 5.94 -11.51 6.74
C LEU A 122 6.46 -10.23 6.07
N ASN A 123 7.08 -9.36 6.85
CA ASN A 123 7.73 -8.16 6.35
C ASN A 123 9.24 -8.21 6.56
N LEU A 124 9.98 -8.23 5.45
CA LEU A 124 11.44 -8.21 5.38
C LEU A 124 11.95 -6.94 4.68
N SER A 125 11.11 -5.91 4.54
CA SER A 125 11.48 -4.68 3.85
C SER A 125 12.77 -4.09 4.44
N LEU A 126 13.67 -3.64 3.57
CA LEU A 126 14.98 -3.08 3.92
C LEU A 126 15.96 -4.08 4.57
N CYS A 127 15.66 -5.39 4.61
CA CYS A 127 16.62 -6.42 5.00
C CYS A 127 17.59 -6.72 3.84
N LYS A 128 18.55 -5.80 3.61
CA LYS A 128 19.42 -5.80 2.43
C LYS A 128 20.29 -7.05 2.23
N GLN A 129 20.52 -7.84 3.28
CA GLN A 129 21.34 -9.06 3.22
C GLN A 129 20.52 -10.33 2.93
N VAL A 130 19.20 -10.22 2.79
CA VAL A 130 18.31 -11.32 2.39
C VAL A 130 18.43 -11.54 0.88
N THR A 131 18.63 -12.80 0.48
CA THR A 131 18.73 -13.22 -0.92
C THR A 131 17.66 -14.24 -1.28
N ASP A 132 17.70 -14.75 -2.52
CA ASP A 132 16.83 -15.82 -2.99
C ASP A 132 16.91 -17.09 -2.12
N SER A 133 18.02 -17.32 -1.41
CA SER A 133 18.17 -18.43 -0.47
C SER A 133 17.14 -18.38 0.66
N SER A 134 16.88 -17.18 1.20
CA SER A 134 15.82 -16.97 2.18
C SER A 134 14.43 -17.20 1.60
N LEU A 135 14.20 -16.74 0.36
CA LEU A 135 12.92 -16.96 -0.31
C LEU A 135 12.65 -18.45 -0.55
N GLY A 136 13.69 -19.26 -0.80
CA GLY A 136 13.57 -20.71 -0.84
C GLY A 136 13.06 -21.30 0.47
N ARG A 137 13.62 -20.87 1.61
CA ARG A 137 13.15 -21.29 2.95
C ARG A 137 11.72 -20.84 3.23
N ILE A 138 11.40 -19.60 2.90
CA ILE A 138 10.06 -19.03 3.04
C ILE A 138 9.05 -19.83 2.21
N ALA A 139 9.35 -20.06 0.92
CA ALA A 139 8.51 -20.83 0.02
C ALA A 139 8.30 -22.28 0.50
N GLN A 140 9.32 -22.88 1.10
CA GLN A 140 9.26 -24.25 1.62
C GLN A 140 8.38 -24.38 2.87
N TYR A 141 8.55 -23.49 3.86
CA TYR A 141 8.00 -23.65 5.21
C TYR A 141 6.84 -22.71 5.55
N LEU A 142 6.58 -21.66 4.76
CA LEU A 142 5.55 -20.65 5.03
C LEU A 142 4.43 -20.70 3.98
N ARG A 143 3.92 -21.89 3.68
CA ARG A 143 2.93 -22.11 2.59
C ARG A 143 1.60 -21.39 2.80
N GLY A 144 1.26 -21.06 4.04
CA GLY A 144 0.06 -20.30 4.39
C GLY A 144 0.22 -18.78 4.32
N LEU A 145 1.32 -18.25 3.77
CA LEU A 145 1.58 -16.82 3.72
C LEU A 145 0.66 -16.11 2.71
N GLU A 146 0.02 -15.03 3.14
CA GLU A 146 -0.87 -14.20 2.33
C GLU A 146 -0.24 -12.86 1.97
N VAL A 147 0.65 -12.33 2.81
CA VAL A 147 1.32 -11.03 2.61
C VAL A 147 2.83 -11.18 2.76
N LEU A 148 3.57 -10.79 1.73
CA LEU A 148 5.02 -10.78 1.72
C LEU A 148 5.56 -9.42 1.30
N GLU A 149 6.22 -8.73 2.22
CA GLU A 149 6.83 -7.41 1.97
C GLU A 149 8.35 -7.54 1.85
N LEU A 150 8.89 -7.24 0.67
CA LEU A 150 10.31 -7.34 0.33
C LEU A 150 10.87 -5.98 -0.15
N GLY A 151 10.18 -4.88 0.13
CA GLY A 151 10.56 -3.56 -0.36
C GLY A 151 11.97 -3.16 0.06
N GLY A 152 12.84 -2.90 -0.90
CA GLY A 152 14.25 -2.53 -0.70
C GLY A 152 15.20 -3.71 -0.43
N CYS A 153 14.74 -4.97 -0.60
CA CYS A 153 15.61 -6.14 -0.64
C CYS A 153 16.29 -6.24 -2.02
N SER A 154 17.40 -5.53 -2.19
CA SER A 154 18.07 -5.36 -3.49
C SER A 154 18.68 -6.65 -4.05
N ASN A 155 18.96 -7.65 -3.23
CA ASN A 155 19.61 -8.90 -3.64
C ASN A 155 18.63 -10.00 -4.06
N ILE A 156 17.34 -9.69 -4.15
CA ILE A 156 16.32 -10.61 -4.64
C ILE A 156 16.26 -10.52 -6.16
N THR A 157 16.27 -11.68 -6.81
CA THR A 157 16.27 -11.81 -8.28
C THR A 157 15.05 -12.57 -8.79
N ASN A 158 15.00 -12.81 -10.09
CA ASN A 158 13.96 -13.65 -10.72
C ASN A 158 13.94 -15.07 -10.15
N THR A 159 15.08 -15.61 -9.69
CA THR A 159 15.14 -16.93 -9.03
C THR A 159 14.34 -16.94 -7.73
N GLY A 160 14.42 -15.86 -6.94
CA GLY A 160 13.60 -15.68 -5.75
C GLY A 160 12.10 -15.68 -6.07
N LEU A 161 11.70 -15.00 -7.14
CA LEU A 161 10.30 -14.98 -7.57
C LEU A 161 9.82 -16.33 -8.12
N LEU A 162 10.71 -17.10 -8.75
CA LEU A 162 10.41 -18.48 -9.13
C LEU A 162 10.11 -19.35 -7.90
N LEU A 163 10.90 -19.21 -6.83
CA LEU A 163 10.69 -19.95 -5.57
C LEU A 163 9.38 -19.52 -4.89
N VAL A 164 9.09 -18.21 -4.87
CA VAL A 164 7.81 -17.67 -4.38
C VAL A 164 6.63 -18.26 -5.17
N ALA A 165 6.70 -18.24 -6.51
CA ALA A 165 5.66 -18.78 -7.40
C ALA A 165 5.46 -20.30 -7.24
N TRP A 166 6.49 -21.02 -6.80
CA TRP A 166 6.41 -22.46 -6.54
C TRP A 166 5.71 -22.77 -5.21
N GLY A 167 6.11 -22.10 -4.12
CA GLY A 167 5.68 -22.46 -2.77
C GLY A 167 4.52 -21.63 -2.19
N LEU A 168 4.38 -20.36 -2.56
CA LEU A 168 3.45 -19.41 -1.95
C LEU A 168 2.19 -19.20 -2.79
N ARG A 169 1.44 -20.28 -3.00
CA ARG A 169 0.24 -20.27 -3.87
C ARG A 169 -0.93 -19.46 -3.29
N GLY A 170 -0.97 -19.29 -1.97
CA GLY A 170 -1.99 -18.51 -1.26
C GLY A 170 -1.68 -17.02 -1.16
N LEU A 171 -0.60 -16.54 -1.78
CA LEU A 171 -0.16 -15.16 -1.65
C LEU A 171 -1.16 -14.18 -2.29
N LYS A 172 -1.57 -13.18 -1.52
CA LYS A 172 -2.53 -12.13 -1.93
C LYS A 172 -1.87 -10.78 -2.11
N SER A 173 -0.83 -10.46 -1.33
CA SER A 173 -0.08 -9.21 -1.45
C SER A 173 1.41 -9.48 -1.53
N LEU A 174 2.06 -8.89 -2.53
CA LEU A 174 3.50 -8.95 -2.73
C LEU A 174 4.05 -7.55 -3.01
N ASN A 175 5.00 -7.11 -2.19
CA ASN A 175 5.70 -5.85 -2.38
C ASN A 175 7.17 -6.08 -2.71
N LEU A 176 7.57 -5.64 -3.90
CA LEU A 176 8.91 -5.74 -4.46
C LEU A 176 9.50 -4.36 -4.76
N ARG A 177 9.03 -3.30 -4.06
CA ARG A 177 9.53 -1.94 -4.26
C ARG A 177 11.07 -1.91 -4.25
N SER A 178 11.68 -1.28 -5.25
CA SER A 178 13.13 -1.15 -5.39
C SER A 178 13.89 -2.50 -5.41
N CYS A 179 13.26 -3.60 -5.78
CA CYS A 179 13.94 -4.88 -6.09
C CYS A 179 14.54 -4.82 -7.50
N ARG A 180 15.64 -4.07 -7.66
CA ARG A 180 16.25 -3.67 -8.95
C ARG A 180 16.74 -4.82 -9.85
N HIS A 181 16.79 -6.05 -9.34
CA HIS A 181 17.19 -7.24 -10.11
C HIS A 181 15.99 -8.06 -10.61
N VAL A 182 14.76 -7.69 -10.24
CA VAL A 182 13.54 -8.26 -10.80
C VAL A 182 13.29 -7.67 -12.18
N SER A 183 13.03 -8.54 -13.16
CA SER A 183 12.66 -8.17 -14.53
C SER A 183 11.39 -8.90 -14.98
N ASP A 184 11.01 -8.73 -16.25
CA ASP A 184 9.83 -9.36 -16.86
C ASP A 184 9.76 -10.86 -16.63
N VAL A 185 10.91 -11.55 -16.58
CA VAL A 185 11.00 -13.00 -16.32
C VAL A 185 10.46 -13.35 -14.93
N GLY A 186 10.81 -12.57 -13.91
CA GLY A 186 10.32 -12.74 -12.55
C GLY A 186 8.81 -12.54 -12.44
N ILE A 187 8.27 -11.56 -13.15
CA ILE A 187 6.81 -11.35 -13.24
C ILE A 187 6.15 -12.49 -14.02
N GLY A 188 6.81 -13.01 -15.05
CA GLY A 188 6.40 -14.21 -15.77
C GLY A 188 6.28 -15.43 -14.88
N HIS A 189 7.19 -15.64 -13.92
CA HIS A 189 7.09 -16.71 -12.92
C HIS A 189 5.86 -16.54 -12.03
N LEU A 190 5.65 -15.34 -11.48
CA LEU A 190 4.48 -15.04 -10.63
C LEU A 190 3.17 -15.24 -11.40
N ALA A 191 3.14 -14.89 -12.68
CA ALA A 191 1.98 -15.02 -13.56
C ALA A 191 1.78 -16.43 -14.14
N GLY A 192 2.64 -17.41 -13.83
CA GLY A 192 2.56 -18.77 -14.41
C GLY A 192 2.79 -18.80 -15.92
N MET A 193 3.50 -17.82 -16.47
CA MET A 193 3.74 -17.65 -17.92
C MET A 193 5.03 -18.33 -18.41
N THR A 194 5.85 -18.85 -17.50
CA THR A 194 7.11 -19.53 -17.82
C THR A 194 6.92 -21.04 -17.81
N ARG A 195 7.61 -21.78 -18.69
CA ARG A 195 7.57 -23.26 -18.78
C ARG A 195 8.24 -24.00 -17.60
N SER A 196 8.37 -23.32 -16.46
CA SER A 196 8.94 -23.85 -15.22
C SER A 196 7.91 -24.67 -14.43
N ALA A 197 8.36 -25.45 -13.45
CA ALA A 197 7.49 -26.15 -12.49
C ALA A 197 6.66 -25.23 -11.57
N ALA A 198 6.84 -23.91 -11.66
CA ALA A 198 6.05 -22.94 -10.90
C ALA A 198 4.68 -22.71 -11.56
N GLU A 199 3.62 -22.93 -10.78
CA GLU A 199 2.23 -22.71 -11.20
C GLU A 199 1.77 -21.24 -11.05
N GLY A 200 2.60 -20.40 -10.43
CA GLY A 200 2.33 -18.98 -10.24
C GLY A 200 1.55 -18.64 -8.97
N CYS A 201 1.54 -17.35 -8.64
CA CYS A 201 0.76 -16.76 -7.56
C CYS A 201 -0.55 -16.19 -8.12
N LEU A 202 -1.39 -17.04 -8.73
CA LEU A 202 -2.60 -16.59 -9.45
C LEU A 202 -3.68 -15.99 -8.53
N GLY A 203 -3.53 -16.19 -7.21
CA GLY A 203 -4.35 -15.59 -6.16
C GLY A 203 -4.02 -14.14 -5.83
N LEU A 204 -2.99 -13.55 -6.45
CA LEU A 204 -2.47 -12.23 -6.07
C LEU A 204 -3.49 -11.12 -6.34
N GLU A 205 -3.78 -10.34 -5.31
CA GLU A 205 -4.69 -9.19 -5.34
C GLU A 205 -3.94 -7.85 -5.36
N GLN A 206 -2.73 -7.81 -4.79
CA GLN A 206 -1.90 -6.60 -4.72
C GLN A 206 -0.46 -6.88 -5.12
N LEU A 207 0.06 -6.08 -6.04
CA LEU A 207 1.45 -6.18 -6.51
C LEU A 207 2.07 -4.80 -6.57
N THR A 208 3.11 -4.58 -5.75
CA THR A 208 3.90 -3.34 -5.77
C THR A 208 5.25 -3.59 -6.40
N LEU A 209 5.51 -2.90 -7.51
CA LEU A 209 6.70 -2.98 -8.35
C LEU A 209 7.39 -1.62 -8.50
N GLN A 210 7.10 -0.68 -7.60
CA GLN A 210 7.67 0.66 -7.63
C GLN A 210 9.20 0.61 -7.74
N ASP A 211 9.80 1.43 -8.61
CA ASP A 211 11.26 1.52 -8.80
C ASP A 211 11.92 0.18 -9.22
N CYS A 212 11.19 -0.68 -9.93
CA CYS A 212 11.74 -1.89 -10.58
C CYS A 212 12.17 -1.57 -12.02
N GLN A 213 13.37 -1.01 -12.17
CA GLN A 213 13.87 -0.43 -13.43
C GLN A 213 14.08 -1.41 -14.60
N LYS A 214 14.05 -2.73 -14.37
CA LYS A 214 14.20 -3.75 -15.43
C LYS A 214 12.87 -4.29 -15.95
N LEU A 215 11.76 -3.68 -15.57
CA LEU A 215 10.44 -4.03 -16.09
C LEU A 215 10.16 -3.30 -17.39
N THR A 216 9.59 -4.02 -18.35
CA THR A 216 9.11 -3.50 -19.63
C THR A 216 7.64 -3.84 -19.82
N ASP A 217 7.07 -3.45 -20.96
CA ASP A 217 5.70 -3.79 -21.35
C ASP A 217 5.41 -5.31 -21.34
N LEU A 218 6.45 -6.15 -21.47
CA LEU A 218 6.32 -7.59 -21.35
C LEU A 218 5.84 -8.03 -19.95
N SER A 219 6.29 -7.35 -18.89
CA SER A 219 5.78 -7.60 -17.53
C SER A 219 4.27 -7.35 -17.42
N LEU A 220 3.75 -6.32 -18.09
CA LEU A 220 2.32 -6.01 -18.09
C LEU A 220 1.53 -7.02 -18.90
N ARG A 221 2.10 -7.51 -20.02
CA ARG A 221 1.53 -8.64 -20.77
C ARG A 221 1.42 -9.89 -19.91
N HIS A 222 2.45 -10.24 -19.15
CA HIS A 222 2.42 -11.38 -18.23
C HIS A 222 1.38 -11.17 -17.12
N THR A 223 1.37 -9.99 -16.51
CA THR A 223 0.42 -9.60 -15.47
C THR A 223 -1.03 -9.76 -15.94
N ALA A 224 -1.37 -9.20 -17.11
CA ALA A 224 -2.71 -9.28 -17.66
C ALA A 224 -3.17 -10.71 -18.00
N ARG A 225 -2.22 -11.58 -18.40
CA ARG A 225 -2.50 -12.96 -18.80
C ARG A 225 -2.58 -13.97 -17.65
N GLY A 226 -1.94 -13.70 -16.52
CA GLY A 226 -1.89 -14.66 -15.40
C GLY A 226 -2.54 -14.16 -14.12
N LEU A 227 -2.40 -12.87 -13.79
CA LEU A 227 -2.80 -12.32 -12.48
C LEU A 227 -4.23 -11.74 -12.54
N HIS A 228 -5.21 -12.58 -12.90
CA HIS A 228 -6.60 -12.14 -13.13
C HIS A 228 -7.32 -11.62 -11.88
N ARG A 229 -6.83 -11.96 -10.68
CA ARG A 229 -7.39 -11.49 -9.40
C ARG A 229 -6.77 -10.17 -8.93
N LEU A 230 -5.84 -9.60 -9.68
CA LEU A 230 -5.14 -8.39 -9.28
C LEU A 230 -6.09 -7.19 -9.25
N ARG A 231 -6.11 -6.51 -8.10
CA ARG A 231 -6.93 -5.33 -7.80
C ARG A 231 -6.08 -4.07 -7.67
N VAL A 232 -4.86 -4.20 -7.15
CA VAL A 232 -3.94 -3.08 -6.93
C VAL A 232 -2.62 -3.37 -7.62
N LEU A 233 -2.21 -2.47 -8.51
CA LEU A 233 -0.92 -2.52 -9.19
C LEU A 233 -0.21 -1.18 -9.04
N ASN A 234 0.99 -1.20 -8.46
CA ASN A 234 1.83 -0.02 -8.35
C ASN A 234 3.11 -0.21 -9.19
N LEU A 235 3.25 0.60 -10.23
CA LEU A 235 4.36 0.63 -11.19
C LEU A 235 5.09 1.98 -11.15
N SER A 236 4.89 2.78 -10.10
CA SER A 236 5.52 4.10 -10.02
C SER A 236 7.03 4.03 -10.18
N PHE A 237 7.61 5.01 -10.86
CA PHE A 237 9.03 5.08 -11.17
C PHE A 237 9.57 3.93 -12.05
N CYS A 238 8.72 3.17 -12.75
CA CYS A 238 9.17 2.16 -13.70
C CYS A 238 9.36 2.78 -15.10
N GLY A 239 10.58 3.21 -15.43
CA GLY A 239 10.87 3.91 -16.68
C GLY A 239 10.74 3.07 -17.95
N GLY A 240 10.78 1.73 -17.85
CA GLY A 240 10.63 0.83 -19.00
C GLY A 240 9.19 0.54 -19.42
N ILE A 241 8.19 1.05 -18.69
CA ILE A 241 6.77 0.90 -19.02
C ILE A 241 6.32 2.03 -19.94
N SER A 242 5.65 1.68 -21.04
CA SER A 242 5.16 2.60 -22.05
C SER A 242 3.65 2.47 -22.32
N ASP A 243 3.12 3.33 -23.19
CA ASP A 243 1.74 3.27 -23.68
C ASP A 243 1.36 1.86 -24.22
N ALA A 244 2.30 1.17 -24.87
CA ALA A 244 2.06 -0.18 -25.41
C ALA A 244 1.82 -1.21 -24.29
N GLY A 245 2.46 -1.04 -23.12
CA GLY A 245 2.21 -1.87 -21.96
C GLY A 245 0.83 -1.65 -21.34
N LEU A 246 0.33 -0.42 -21.34
CA LEU A 246 -1.01 -0.10 -20.83
C LEU A 246 -2.13 -0.72 -21.66
N LEU A 247 -1.91 -0.94 -22.97
CA LEU A 247 -2.83 -1.70 -23.81
C LEU A 247 -3.08 -3.11 -23.25
N HIS A 248 -2.09 -3.76 -22.65
CA HIS A 248 -2.28 -5.08 -22.04
C HIS A 248 -3.16 -5.03 -20.79
N LEU A 249 -3.07 -3.96 -19.99
CA LEU A 249 -3.85 -3.80 -18.76
C LEU A 249 -5.31 -3.40 -19.04
N SER A 250 -5.60 -2.82 -20.21
CA SER A 250 -6.93 -2.30 -20.57
C SER A 250 -8.09 -3.31 -20.43
N HIS A 251 -7.82 -4.62 -20.45
CA HIS A 251 -8.85 -5.65 -20.33
C HIS A 251 -8.92 -6.31 -18.94
N MET A 252 -8.17 -5.80 -17.96
CA MET A 252 -8.14 -6.34 -16.59
C MET A 252 -9.33 -5.84 -15.76
N GLY A 253 -10.55 -6.32 -16.03
CA GLY A 253 -11.77 -5.86 -15.34
C GLY A 253 -11.78 -6.03 -13.81
N GLY A 254 -10.84 -6.79 -13.24
CA GLY A 254 -10.61 -6.91 -11.79
C GLY A 254 -9.76 -5.80 -11.16
N LEU A 255 -9.00 -5.05 -11.96
CA LEU A 255 -8.11 -3.99 -11.48
C LEU A 255 -8.93 -2.79 -10.99
N ARG A 256 -8.56 -2.26 -9.84
CA ARG A 256 -9.25 -1.15 -9.14
C ARG A 256 -8.34 0.04 -8.92
N SER A 257 -7.07 -0.20 -8.58
CA SER A 257 -6.08 0.86 -8.34
C SER A 257 -4.86 0.64 -9.21
N LEU A 258 -4.50 1.66 -9.99
CA LEU A 258 -3.31 1.67 -10.82
C LEU A 258 -2.48 2.91 -10.51
N ASN A 259 -1.22 2.71 -10.11
CA ASN A 259 -0.25 3.78 -9.91
C ASN A 259 0.85 3.72 -10.97
N LEU A 260 0.95 4.78 -11.77
CA LEU A 260 1.90 5.01 -12.87
C LEU A 260 2.70 6.29 -12.64
N ARG A 261 2.78 6.78 -11.40
CA ARG A 261 3.51 8.00 -11.05
C ARG A 261 4.95 7.94 -11.56
N SER A 262 5.43 9.01 -12.20
CA SER A 262 6.80 9.11 -12.74
C SER A 262 7.15 7.96 -13.69
N CYS A 263 6.19 7.57 -14.56
CA CYS A 263 6.45 6.69 -15.69
C CYS A 263 6.58 7.56 -16.96
N ASP A 264 7.79 8.01 -17.26
CA ASP A 264 8.09 9.04 -18.28
C ASP A 264 7.70 8.67 -19.73
N ASN A 265 7.39 7.40 -19.97
CA ASN A 265 6.98 6.87 -21.28
C ASN A 265 5.46 6.67 -21.41
N ILE A 266 4.68 7.17 -20.46
CA ILE A 266 3.22 7.22 -20.53
C ILE A 266 2.76 8.58 -21.06
N SER A 267 1.89 8.56 -22.07
CA SER A 267 1.28 9.73 -22.69
C SER A 267 -0.26 9.63 -22.71
N ASP A 268 -0.91 10.63 -23.31
CA ASP A 268 -2.34 10.60 -23.61
C ASP A 268 -2.78 9.33 -24.35
N THR A 269 -1.92 8.72 -25.17
CA THR A 269 -2.21 7.46 -25.87
C THR A 269 -2.35 6.28 -24.92
N GLY A 270 -1.49 6.18 -23.91
CA GLY A 270 -1.59 5.15 -22.89
C GLY A 270 -2.86 5.27 -22.05
N ILE A 271 -3.23 6.51 -21.70
CA ILE A 271 -4.50 6.78 -20.98
C ILE A 271 -5.71 6.45 -21.85
N MET A 272 -5.67 6.73 -23.16
CA MET A 272 -6.69 6.29 -24.12
C MET A 272 -6.85 4.77 -24.12
N HIS A 273 -5.76 4.01 -24.11
CA HIS A 273 -5.84 2.54 -24.02
C HIS A 273 -6.51 2.07 -22.74
N LEU A 274 -6.21 2.69 -21.59
CA LEU A 274 -6.86 2.35 -20.34
C LEU A 274 -8.37 2.67 -20.36
N ALA A 275 -8.74 3.83 -20.92
CA ALA A 275 -10.12 4.30 -20.97
C ALA A 275 -11.02 3.52 -21.94
N THR A 276 -10.47 3.08 -23.09
CA THR A 276 -11.23 2.36 -24.11
C THR A 276 -11.49 0.88 -23.78
N GLY A 277 -10.82 0.36 -22.74
CA GLY A 277 -10.90 -1.04 -22.33
C GLY A 277 -12.09 -1.38 -21.41
N THR A 278 -11.99 -2.52 -20.72
CA THR A 278 -13.00 -3.02 -19.76
C THR A 278 -12.67 -2.69 -18.31
N LEU A 279 -11.68 -1.83 -18.09
CA LEU A 279 -11.22 -1.42 -16.77
C LEU A 279 -12.33 -0.75 -15.96
N ARG A 280 -12.34 -1.04 -14.66
CA ARG A 280 -13.23 -0.40 -13.68
C ARG A 280 -12.39 0.13 -12.51
N LEU A 281 -11.51 1.07 -12.84
CA LEU A 281 -10.63 1.69 -11.86
C LEU A 281 -11.44 2.58 -10.91
N SER A 282 -11.16 2.45 -9.62
CA SER A 282 -11.55 3.38 -8.57
C SER A 282 -10.43 4.37 -8.24
N GLY A 283 -9.17 4.02 -8.52
CA GLY A 283 -8.00 4.87 -8.29
C GLY A 283 -7.01 4.86 -9.45
N LEU A 284 -6.60 6.04 -9.90
CA LEU A 284 -5.56 6.23 -10.92
C LEU A 284 -4.60 7.33 -10.49
N ASP A 285 -3.31 7.03 -10.48
CA ASP A 285 -2.24 8.00 -10.25
C ASP A 285 -1.31 8.01 -11.46
N VAL A 286 -1.26 9.15 -12.15
CA VAL A 286 -0.39 9.42 -13.31
C VAL A 286 0.45 10.68 -13.06
N SER A 287 0.67 11.00 -11.80
CA SER A 287 1.43 12.19 -11.39
C SER A 287 2.86 12.14 -11.94
N PHE A 288 3.44 13.30 -12.26
CA PHE A 288 4.79 13.44 -12.81
C PHE A 288 4.99 12.69 -14.13
N CYS A 289 3.92 12.48 -14.89
CA CYS A 289 3.99 12.03 -16.28
C CYS A 289 3.82 13.25 -17.19
N ASP A 290 4.92 13.84 -17.63
CA ASP A 290 4.91 15.12 -18.37
C ASP A 290 4.21 15.05 -19.73
N LYS A 291 4.06 13.84 -20.30
CA LYS A 291 3.35 13.62 -21.58
C LYS A 291 1.83 13.42 -21.41
N VAL A 292 1.31 13.54 -20.19
CA VAL A 292 -0.12 13.48 -19.85
C VAL A 292 -0.67 14.91 -19.81
N GLY A 293 -1.66 15.19 -20.66
CA GLY A 293 -2.28 16.51 -20.80
C GLY A 293 -3.80 16.48 -20.87
N ASP A 294 -4.39 17.56 -21.40
CA ASP A 294 -5.85 17.76 -21.43
C ASP A 294 -6.61 16.67 -22.21
N GLN A 295 -5.95 16.01 -23.16
CA GLN A 295 -6.56 14.93 -23.92
C GLN A 295 -6.72 13.66 -23.06
N SER A 296 -5.77 13.36 -22.16
CA SER A 296 -5.95 12.31 -21.15
C SER A 296 -7.20 12.51 -20.30
N LEU A 297 -7.47 13.75 -19.87
CA LEU A 297 -8.66 14.07 -19.09
C LEU A 297 -9.96 13.80 -19.86
N ALA A 298 -9.95 14.04 -21.17
CA ALA A 298 -11.08 13.70 -22.04
C ALA A 298 -11.29 12.17 -22.12
N TYR A 299 -10.22 11.40 -22.29
CA TYR A 299 -10.30 9.94 -22.32
C TYR A 299 -10.75 9.36 -20.98
N ILE A 300 -10.21 9.84 -19.86
CA ILE A 300 -10.64 9.44 -18.51
C ILE A 300 -12.14 9.65 -18.35
N ALA A 301 -12.66 10.82 -18.76
CA ALA A 301 -14.08 11.14 -18.67
C ALA A 301 -14.97 10.27 -19.57
N GLN A 302 -14.43 9.71 -20.65
CA GLN A 302 -15.15 8.87 -21.61
C GLN A 302 -15.14 7.37 -21.29
N GLY A 303 -14.29 6.91 -20.37
CA GLY A 303 -14.10 5.47 -20.15
C GLY A 303 -13.99 5.04 -18.70
N LEU A 304 -13.45 5.90 -17.84
CA LEU A 304 -13.14 5.57 -16.44
C LEU A 304 -14.18 6.17 -15.48
N TYR A 305 -15.47 6.03 -15.80
CA TYR A 305 -16.59 6.62 -15.05
C TYR A 305 -16.67 6.21 -13.57
N GLY A 306 -16.07 5.06 -13.21
CA GLY A 306 -16.05 4.54 -11.85
C GLY A 306 -14.95 5.11 -10.95
N LEU A 307 -14.17 6.07 -11.43
CA LEU A 307 -13.02 6.59 -10.69
C LEU A 307 -13.47 7.44 -9.49
N GLU A 308 -12.96 7.10 -8.31
CA GLU A 308 -13.19 7.84 -7.07
C GLU A 308 -11.96 8.67 -6.67
N SER A 309 -10.76 8.27 -7.11
CA SER A 309 -9.50 8.95 -6.82
C SER A 309 -8.67 9.15 -8.09
N LEU A 310 -8.30 10.40 -8.38
CA LEU A 310 -7.44 10.77 -9.50
C LEU A 310 -6.28 11.65 -9.04
N SER A 311 -5.06 11.25 -9.36
CA SER A 311 -3.86 12.06 -9.13
C SER A 311 -3.15 12.37 -10.43
N LEU A 312 -3.01 13.67 -10.70
CA LEU A 312 -2.40 14.29 -11.89
C LEU A 312 -1.33 15.30 -11.46
N CYS A 313 -0.73 15.11 -10.27
CA CYS A 313 0.21 16.08 -9.73
C CYS A 313 1.37 16.28 -10.72
N SER A 314 1.71 17.54 -11.03
CA SER A 314 2.74 17.89 -12.00
C SER A 314 2.51 17.35 -13.43
N CYS A 315 1.25 17.24 -13.88
CA CYS A 315 0.92 16.96 -15.29
C CYS A 315 0.70 18.26 -16.10
N HIS A 316 0.73 18.16 -17.43
CA HIS A 316 0.52 19.30 -18.35
C HIS A 316 -0.96 19.56 -18.66
N ILE A 317 -1.79 19.62 -17.62
CA ILE A 317 -3.24 19.88 -17.71
C ILE A 317 -3.59 21.35 -17.47
N SER A 318 -4.71 21.80 -18.01
CA SER A 318 -5.24 23.17 -17.92
C SER A 318 -6.73 23.19 -17.54
N ASP A 319 -7.29 24.39 -17.39
CA ASP A 319 -8.72 24.57 -17.12
C ASP A 319 -9.62 23.94 -18.20
N ASP A 320 -9.14 23.86 -19.46
CA ASP A 320 -9.89 23.24 -20.55
C ASP A 320 -9.95 21.71 -20.39
N GLY A 321 -8.87 21.08 -19.92
CA GLY A 321 -8.88 19.67 -19.55
C GLY A 321 -9.82 19.38 -18.39
N ILE A 322 -9.79 20.23 -17.35
CA ILE A 322 -10.72 20.14 -16.21
C ILE A 322 -12.17 20.25 -16.70
N ASN A 323 -12.51 21.23 -17.54
CA ASN A 323 -13.86 21.40 -18.11
C ASN A 323 -14.36 20.13 -18.83
N ARG A 324 -13.48 19.42 -19.54
CA ARG A 324 -13.84 18.15 -20.20
C ARG A 324 -14.11 17.04 -19.18
N MET A 325 -13.26 16.95 -18.16
CA MET A 325 -13.34 15.91 -17.13
C MET A 325 -14.60 16.02 -16.26
N VAL A 326 -14.88 17.21 -15.73
CA VAL A 326 -15.89 17.40 -14.69
C VAL A 326 -17.32 17.14 -15.17
N ARG A 327 -17.55 17.10 -16.50
CA ARG A 327 -18.85 16.81 -17.12
C ARG A 327 -19.34 15.38 -16.93
N GLN A 328 -18.47 14.44 -16.59
CA GLN A 328 -18.82 13.02 -16.45
C GLN A 328 -18.40 12.45 -15.08
N MET A 329 -17.36 13.00 -14.47
CA MET A 329 -16.70 12.42 -13.29
C MET A 329 -17.36 12.81 -11.95
N HIS A 330 -18.69 12.77 -11.87
CA HIS A 330 -19.44 13.23 -10.68
C HIS A 330 -19.23 12.36 -9.42
N GLY A 331 -18.71 11.13 -9.59
CA GLY A 331 -18.38 10.22 -8.49
C GLY A 331 -17.01 10.47 -7.85
N LEU A 332 -16.23 11.43 -8.36
CA LEU A 332 -14.87 11.66 -7.89
C LEU A 332 -14.86 12.21 -6.45
N ARG A 333 -14.10 11.54 -5.58
CA ARG A 333 -13.98 11.85 -4.14
C ARG A 333 -12.66 12.51 -3.78
N THR A 334 -11.58 12.17 -4.46
CA THR A 334 -10.26 12.76 -4.24
C THR A 334 -9.60 13.15 -5.54
N LEU A 335 -9.18 14.41 -5.63
CA LEU A 335 -8.50 14.96 -6.81
C LEU A 335 -7.18 15.61 -6.39
N ASN A 336 -6.07 15.12 -6.91
CA ASN A 336 -4.78 15.77 -6.75
C ASN A 336 -4.34 16.40 -8.08
N ILE A 337 -4.30 17.72 -8.11
CA ILE A 337 -3.84 18.53 -9.24
C ILE A 337 -2.68 19.45 -8.82
N GLY A 338 -2.01 19.13 -7.70
CA GLY A 338 -0.87 19.90 -7.23
C GLY A 338 0.20 20.05 -8.32
N GLN A 339 0.89 21.18 -8.34
CA GLN A 339 1.92 21.55 -9.30
C GLN A 339 1.43 21.59 -10.77
N CYS A 340 0.12 21.53 -11.03
CA CYS A 340 -0.43 21.80 -12.36
C CYS A 340 -0.50 23.32 -12.58
N VAL A 341 0.62 23.90 -12.99
CA VAL A 341 0.83 25.36 -13.07
C VAL A 341 -0.06 26.09 -14.09
N ARG A 342 -0.79 25.37 -14.95
CA ARG A 342 -1.70 25.96 -15.96
C ARG A 342 -3.16 26.01 -15.49
N ILE A 343 -3.47 25.46 -14.31
CA ILE A 343 -4.80 25.56 -13.70
C ILE A 343 -4.93 26.91 -12.99
N THR A 344 -6.07 27.56 -13.19
CA THR A 344 -6.41 28.86 -12.61
C THR A 344 -7.69 28.78 -11.78
N ASP A 345 -8.15 29.91 -11.25
CA ASP A 345 -9.46 30.01 -10.59
C ASP A 345 -10.61 29.47 -11.45
N LYS A 346 -10.54 29.61 -12.78
CA LYS A 346 -11.56 29.08 -13.70
C LYS A 346 -11.70 27.57 -13.57
N GLY A 347 -10.58 26.84 -13.49
CA GLY A 347 -10.59 25.39 -13.27
C GLY A 347 -11.21 25.03 -11.91
N LEU A 348 -10.93 25.81 -10.88
CA LEU A 348 -11.52 25.61 -9.55
C LEU A 348 -13.03 25.90 -9.52
N GLU A 349 -13.50 26.93 -10.21
CA GLU A 349 -14.92 27.24 -10.36
C GLU A 349 -15.66 26.06 -11.01
N LEU A 350 -15.11 25.52 -12.10
CA LEU A 350 -15.67 24.35 -12.79
C LEU A 350 -15.73 23.10 -11.90
N ILE A 351 -14.68 22.86 -11.11
CA ILE A 351 -14.65 21.77 -10.11
C ILE A 351 -15.74 21.99 -9.07
N ALA A 352 -15.85 23.19 -8.51
CA ALA A 352 -16.83 23.53 -7.48
C ALA A 352 -18.28 23.36 -7.97
N GLU A 353 -18.54 23.68 -9.24
CA GLU A 353 -19.87 23.56 -9.86
C GLU A 353 -20.30 22.10 -10.10
N HIS A 354 -19.38 21.20 -10.44
CA HIS A 354 -19.72 19.87 -10.97
C HIS A 354 -19.33 18.69 -10.06
N LEU A 355 -18.34 18.85 -9.18
CA LEU A 355 -17.81 17.78 -8.32
C LEU A 355 -18.30 17.90 -6.87
N SER A 356 -19.61 17.91 -6.68
CA SER A 356 -20.25 18.09 -5.36
C SER A 356 -19.92 17.00 -4.33
N GLN A 357 -19.46 15.82 -4.77
CA GLN A 357 -19.08 14.70 -3.91
C GLN A 357 -17.59 14.70 -3.52
N LEU A 358 -16.84 15.72 -3.95
CA LEU A 358 -15.41 15.81 -3.66
C LEU A 358 -15.18 15.99 -2.16
N THR A 359 -14.34 15.12 -1.59
CA THR A 359 -14.01 15.09 -0.16
C THR A 359 -12.58 15.54 0.12
N GLY A 360 -11.69 15.42 -0.87
CA GLY A 360 -10.30 15.82 -0.75
C GLY A 360 -9.79 16.45 -2.05
N ILE A 361 -9.11 17.59 -1.95
CA ILE A 361 -8.41 18.20 -3.07
C ILE A 361 -7.01 18.66 -2.68
N ASP A 362 -6.03 18.37 -3.53
CA ASP A 362 -4.65 18.84 -3.40
C ASP A 362 -4.33 19.85 -4.51
N LEU A 363 -3.99 21.06 -4.09
CA LEU A 363 -3.66 22.23 -4.91
C LEU A 363 -2.24 22.73 -4.64
N TYR A 364 -1.41 21.95 -3.92
CA TYR A 364 -0.05 22.35 -3.59
C TYR A 364 0.74 22.76 -4.84
N GLY A 365 1.33 23.95 -4.84
CA GLY A 365 2.17 24.41 -5.96
C GLY A 365 1.40 24.84 -7.22
N CYS A 366 0.07 24.95 -7.17
CA CYS A 366 -0.71 25.60 -8.23
C CYS A 366 -0.59 27.13 -8.12
N THR A 367 0.44 27.69 -8.77
CA THR A 367 0.84 29.10 -8.61
C THR A 367 -0.10 30.13 -9.24
N ARG A 368 -1.10 29.72 -10.03
CA ARG A 368 -2.06 30.62 -10.69
C ARG A 368 -3.45 30.62 -10.05
N ILE A 369 -3.60 29.92 -8.93
CA ILE A 369 -4.83 29.91 -8.13
C ILE A 369 -4.74 31.04 -7.10
N THR A 370 -5.77 31.88 -7.07
CA THR A 370 -5.89 33.01 -6.14
C THR A 370 -6.90 32.69 -5.02
N LYS A 371 -7.04 33.61 -4.07
CA LYS A 371 -8.06 33.52 -3.02
C LYS A 371 -9.48 33.31 -3.60
N ARG A 372 -9.79 33.92 -4.75
CA ARG A 372 -11.11 33.81 -5.40
C ARG A 372 -11.45 32.36 -5.73
N GLY A 373 -10.53 31.62 -6.35
CA GLY A 373 -10.75 30.21 -6.66
C GLY A 373 -10.89 29.35 -5.41
N LEU A 374 -10.11 29.64 -4.36
CA LEU A 374 -10.18 28.93 -3.09
C LEU A 374 -11.51 29.14 -2.34
N GLU A 375 -12.05 30.36 -2.37
CA GLU A 375 -13.37 30.66 -1.80
C GLU A 375 -14.47 29.82 -2.44
N ARG A 376 -14.36 29.49 -3.73
CA ARG A 376 -15.31 28.61 -4.43
C ARG A 376 -15.15 27.15 -4.01
N ILE A 377 -13.93 26.65 -3.92
CA ILE A 377 -13.66 25.25 -3.52
C ILE A 377 -14.05 24.98 -2.07
N THR A 378 -13.81 25.93 -1.17
CA THR A 378 -14.15 25.79 0.27
C THR A 378 -15.66 25.74 0.52
N GLN A 379 -16.49 26.14 -0.45
CA GLN A 379 -17.95 26.02 -0.39
C GLN A 379 -18.47 24.63 -0.79
N LEU A 380 -17.60 23.71 -1.22
CA LEU A 380 -18.01 22.34 -1.54
C LEU A 380 -18.58 21.61 -0.30
N PRO A 381 -19.78 21.02 -0.39
CA PRO A 381 -20.52 20.54 0.78
C PRO A 381 -19.87 19.33 1.46
N CYS A 382 -19.12 18.54 0.70
CA CYS A 382 -18.51 17.29 1.16
C CYS A 382 -17.01 17.41 1.45
N LEU A 383 -16.41 18.59 1.26
CA LEU A 383 -14.96 18.77 1.34
C LEU A 383 -14.48 18.67 2.80
N LYS A 384 -13.53 17.76 3.04
CA LYS A 384 -12.93 17.48 4.35
C LYS A 384 -11.43 17.79 4.37
N VAL A 385 -10.77 17.63 3.23
CA VAL A 385 -9.32 17.79 3.12
C VAL A 385 -9.01 18.76 1.97
N LEU A 386 -8.36 19.87 2.29
CA LEU A 386 -7.83 20.82 1.33
C LEU A 386 -6.33 20.96 1.60
N ASN A 387 -5.49 20.44 0.69
CA ASN A 387 -4.04 20.60 0.79
C ASN A 387 -3.58 21.76 -0.10
N LEU A 388 -3.03 22.79 0.53
CA LEU A 388 -2.41 23.93 -0.15
C LEU A 388 -0.87 23.92 -0.04
N GLY A 389 -0.31 22.99 0.72
CA GLY A 389 1.10 22.96 1.13
C GLY A 389 1.60 24.32 1.64
N LEU A 390 2.74 24.79 1.12
CA LEU A 390 3.30 26.11 1.43
C LEU A 390 2.72 27.21 0.53
N TRP A 391 1.41 27.42 0.55
CA TRP A 391 0.77 28.46 -0.25
C TRP A 391 1.26 29.84 0.19
N GLN A 392 2.04 30.49 -0.66
CA GLN A 392 2.52 31.86 -0.45
C GLN A 392 1.58 32.81 -1.16
N MET A 393 0.91 33.69 -0.40
CA MET A 393 0.17 34.82 -0.98
C MET A 393 1.13 35.68 -1.79
N THR A 394 0.74 36.03 -3.01
CA THR A 394 1.48 37.00 -3.82
C THR A 394 1.44 38.37 -3.12
N GLU A 395 2.49 39.20 -3.24
CA GLU A 395 2.51 40.51 -2.56
C GLU A 395 1.33 41.42 -2.94
N SER A 396 0.75 41.22 -4.14
CA SER A 396 -0.48 41.88 -4.59
C SER A 396 -1.74 41.53 -3.77
N GLU A 397 -1.73 40.44 -3.01
CA GLU A 397 -2.87 39.98 -2.19
C GLU A 397 -2.73 40.35 -0.70
N LYS A 398 -1.57 40.86 -0.28
CA LYS A 398 -1.37 41.39 1.09
C LYS A 398 -1.90 42.80 1.29
N VAL A 399 -2.24 43.50 0.21
CA VAL A 399 -2.74 44.87 0.21
C VAL A 399 -4.15 44.88 -0.36
N ARG A 400 -5.14 44.40 0.41
CA ARG A 400 -6.56 44.76 0.31
C ARG A 400 -7.39 44.21 1.45
#